data_AF-A0AAW1T6A4-F1
#
_entry.id   AF-A0AAW1T6A4-F1
#
_cell.length_a   1.000
_cell.length_b   1.000
_cell.length_c   1.000
_cell.angle_alpha   90.00
_cell.angle_beta   90.00
_cell.angle_gamma   90.00
#
_symmetry.space_group_name_H-M   'P 1'
#
loop_
_entity.id
_entity.type
_entity.pdbx_description
1 polymer ?
#
loop_
_entity_poly.entity_id
_entity_poly.type
_entity_poly.pdbx_seq_one_letter_code
_entity_poly.pdbx_strand_id
1 'polypeptide(L)'
;MESLAAEAARQSGTEGEEDLDRKVEEALACPCVADLREGPCGKPFVDAFSCYVKSTAEDKGSDCMQSFVAMQQCMLAHPDAFAEYAEPANGEATAAGAAAGDASSKGSVKSASSQ
;
A
#
# COMPACT_ATOMS: atom_id res chain seq x y z
N MET A 1 11.86 34.39 24.76
CA MET A 1 10.52 33.75 24.76
C MET A 1 10.21 33.27 23.33
N GLU A 2 11.03 32.46 22.65
CA GLU A 2 11.57 31.14 23.01
C GLU A 2 10.50 30.06 23.26
N SER A 3 9.49 29.98 22.37
CA SER A 3 8.60 28.81 22.35
C SER A 3 8.15 28.35 20.95
N LEU A 4 8.51 29.06 19.87
CA LEU A 4 8.18 28.63 18.49
C LEU A 4 9.29 27.83 17.77
N ALA A 5 10.40 27.54 18.45
CA ALA A 5 11.41 26.59 17.95
C ALA A 5 11.28 25.19 18.57
N ALA A 6 10.31 24.99 19.49
CA ALA A 6 10.15 23.75 20.25
C ALA A 6 9.21 22.72 19.60
N GLU A 7 8.54 23.04 18.49
CA GLU A 7 7.82 22.04 17.69
C GLU A 7 8.66 21.49 16.53
N ALA A 8 9.98 21.61 16.63
CA ALA A 8 10.96 20.87 15.84
C ALA A 8 10.94 19.34 16.06
N ALA A 9 9.80 18.75 16.47
CA ALA A 9 9.70 17.34 16.87
C ALA A 9 8.41 16.65 16.44
N ARG A 10 7.73 17.11 15.37
CA ARG A 10 6.87 16.19 14.60
C ARG A 10 7.77 15.23 13.82
N GLN A 11 8.40 14.34 14.57
CA GLN A 11 9.12 13.14 14.18
C GLN A 11 10.12 13.34 13.05
N SER A 12 11.27 13.93 13.43
CA SER A 12 12.60 13.42 13.06
C SER A 12 12.71 12.77 11.68
N GLY A 13 13.09 13.57 10.68
CA GLY A 13 13.57 13.13 9.36
C GLY A 13 14.93 12.42 9.39
N THR A 14 15.06 11.44 10.28
CA THR A 14 16.07 10.38 10.24
C THR A 14 15.35 9.09 10.62
N GLU A 15 14.46 8.61 9.76
CA GLU A 15 13.87 7.29 9.91
C GLU A 15 15.00 6.29 9.65
N GLY A 16 15.69 5.89 10.72
CA GLY A 16 16.61 4.75 10.64
C GLY A 16 15.80 3.52 10.23
N GLU A 17 16.41 2.64 9.45
CA GLU A 17 15.77 1.40 9.00
C GLU A 17 15.14 0.62 10.18
N GLU A 18 15.81 0.64 11.33
CA GLU A 18 15.35 0.04 12.60
C GLU A 18 14.07 0.69 13.18
N ASP A 19 13.86 2.01 13.00
CA ASP A 19 12.61 2.68 13.43
C ASP A 19 11.44 2.28 12.53
N LEU A 20 11.70 2.11 11.24
CA LEU A 20 10.72 1.65 10.27
C LEU A 20 10.33 0.19 10.52
N ASP A 21 11.29 -0.68 10.86
CA ASP A 21 11.00 -2.06 11.26
C ASP A 21 10.09 -2.12 12.49
N ARG A 22 10.35 -1.31 13.51
CA ARG A 22 9.45 -1.20 14.67
C ARG A 22 8.05 -0.73 14.28
N LYS A 23 7.94 0.28 13.40
CA LYS A 23 6.65 0.77 12.88
C LYS A 23 5.91 -0.32 12.11
N VAL A 24 6.62 -1.13 11.31
CA VAL A 24 6.05 -2.28 10.60
C VAL A 24 5.49 -3.29 11.60
N GLU A 25 6.25 -3.68 12.63
CA GLU A 25 5.78 -4.62 13.65
C GLU A 25 4.57 -4.08 14.42
N GLU A 26 4.59 -2.82 14.83
CA GLU A 26 3.47 -2.18 15.52
C GLU A 26 2.21 -2.12 14.64
N ALA A 27 2.36 -1.75 13.37
CA ALA A 27 1.25 -1.68 12.43
C ALA A 27 0.69 -3.08 12.10
N LEU A 28 1.55 -4.08 11.96
CA LEU A 28 1.14 -5.47 11.79
C LEU A 28 0.46 -6.00 13.04
N ALA A 29 0.81 -5.57 14.25
CA ALA A 29 0.21 -6.02 15.51
C ALA A 29 -1.24 -5.55 15.71
N CYS A 30 -1.72 -4.59 14.91
CA CYS A 30 -3.09 -4.10 15.00
C CYS A 30 -4.11 -5.22 14.70
N PRO A 31 -5.11 -5.45 15.57
CA PRO A 31 -6.09 -6.52 15.38
C PRO A 31 -6.91 -6.35 14.08
N CYS A 32 -7.01 -5.14 13.53
CA CYS A 32 -7.70 -4.87 12.28
C CYS A 32 -7.10 -5.59 11.06
N VAL A 33 -5.81 -5.95 11.12
CA VAL A 33 -5.12 -6.65 10.03
C VAL A 33 -4.75 -8.10 10.39
N ALA A 34 -5.22 -8.60 11.53
CA ALA A 34 -4.89 -9.92 12.03
C ALA A 34 -5.34 -11.02 11.04
N ASP A 35 -6.59 -10.98 10.58
CA ASP A 35 -7.14 -11.96 9.64
C ASP A 35 -6.38 -11.99 8.31
N LEU A 36 -5.98 -10.81 7.80
CA LEU A 36 -5.19 -10.69 6.58
C LEU A 36 -3.79 -11.28 6.74
N ARG A 37 -3.15 -11.07 7.90
CA ARG A 37 -1.81 -11.55 8.23
C ARG A 37 -1.75 -13.05 8.53
N GLU A 38 -2.77 -13.58 9.21
CA GLU A 38 -2.81 -14.98 9.66
C GLU A 38 -3.54 -15.89 8.66
N GLY A 39 -4.25 -15.31 7.69
CA GLY A 39 -4.96 -16.03 6.63
C GLY A 39 -4.08 -16.62 5.52
N PRO A 40 -4.70 -17.24 4.50
CA PRO A 40 -4.00 -17.96 3.43
C PRO A 40 -3.08 -17.06 2.57
N CYS A 41 -3.34 -15.75 2.55
CA CYS A 41 -2.53 -14.74 1.85
C CYS A 41 -1.70 -13.86 2.80
N GLY A 42 -1.47 -14.32 4.03
CA GLY A 42 -0.73 -13.59 5.04
C GLY A 42 0.69 -13.19 4.63
N LYS A 43 1.42 -14.11 4.01
CA LYS A 43 2.80 -13.83 3.58
C LYS A 43 2.89 -12.67 2.56
N PRO A 44 2.19 -12.71 1.41
CA PRO A 44 2.25 -11.59 0.47
C PRO A 44 1.63 -10.31 1.04
N PHE A 45 0.66 -10.39 1.96
CA PHE A 45 0.15 -9.23 2.69
C PHE A 45 1.25 -8.57 3.54
N VAL A 46 1.94 -9.33 4.39
CA VAL A 46 3.04 -8.84 5.23
C VAL A 46 4.15 -8.24 4.38
N ASP A 47 4.55 -8.92 3.30
CA ASP A 47 5.61 -8.43 2.40
C ASP A 47 5.22 -7.08 1.74
N ALA A 48 3.98 -6.96 1.25
CA ALA A 48 3.47 -5.73 0.63
C ALA A 48 3.31 -4.58 1.64
N PHE A 49 2.73 -4.87 2.80
CA PHE A 49 2.48 -3.88 3.84
C PHE A 49 3.80 -3.37 4.45
N SER A 50 4.74 -4.27 4.71
CA SER A 50 6.08 -3.89 5.21
C SER A 50 6.83 -3.01 4.21
N CYS A 51 6.74 -3.35 2.91
CA CYS A 51 7.31 -2.52 1.86
C CYS A 51 6.66 -1.12 1.84
N TYR A 52 5.33 -1.04 1.91
CA TYR A 52 4.61 0.23 1.89
C TYR A 52 5.01 1.17 3.04
N VAL A 53 5.14 0.64 4.26
CA VAL A 53 5.57 1.42 5.44
C VAL A 53 7.01 1.91 5.28
N LYS A 54 7.89 1.11 4.66
CA LYS A 54 9.31 1.44 4.42
C LYS A 54 9.55 2.29 3.17
N SER A 55 8.63 2.32 2.21
CA SER A 55 8.78 3.01 0.94
C SER A 55 9.06 4.48 1.15
N THR A 56 10.11 5.02 0.53
CA THR A 56 10.42 6.47 0.54
C THR A 56 10.08 7.15 -0.79
N ALA A 57 9.36 6.47 -1.68
CA ALA A 57 8.94 7.03 -2.97
C ALA A 57 7.98 8.22 -2.79
N GLU A 58 7.97 9.12 -3.79
CA GLU A 58 7.10 10.31 -3.84
C GLU A 58 5.62 9.90 -3.73
N ASP A 59 5.22 8.91 -4.53
CA ASP A 59 4.00 8.13 -4.33
C ASP A 59 4.32 6.89 -3.48
N LYS A 60 3.92 6.92 -2.21
CA LYS A 60 4.17 5.82 -1.26
C LYS A 60 3.70 4.48 -1.82
N GLY A 61 4.61 3.51 -1.84
CA GLY A 61 4.35 2.15 -2.31
C GLY A 61 4.40 1.97 -3.81
N SER A 62 4.72 3.01 -4.60
CA SER A 62 4.94 2.87 -6.05
C SER A 62 6.09 1.91 -6.38
N ASP A 63 7.09 1.82 -5.52
CA ASP A 63 8.19 0.84 -5.55
C ASP A 63 7.79 -0.56 -5.06
N CYS A 64 6.65 -0.71 -4.42
CA CYS A 64 6.15 -1.95 -3.80
C CYS A 64 5.09 -2.67 -4.64
N MET A 65 4.80 -2.19 -5.85
CA MET A 65 3.70 -2.69 -6.69
C MET A 65 3.74 -4.20 -6.91
N GLN A 66 4.92 -4.79 -7.09
CA GLN A 66 5.05 -6.24 -7.27
C GLN A 66 4.54 -7.03 -6.07
N SER A 67 4.80 -6.56 -4.84
CA SER A 67 4.32 -7.20 -3.62
C SER A 67 2.79 -7.11 -3.51
N PHE A 68 2.22 -5.95 -3.86
CA PHE A 68 0.76 -5.77 -3.89
C PHE A 68 0.10 -6.67 -4.96
N VAL A 69 0.71 -6.81 -6.14
CA VAL A 69 0.21 -7.72 -7.18
C VAL A 69 0.23 -9.17 -6.71
N ALA A 70 1.30 -9.60 -6.03
CA ALA A 70 1.38 -10.96 -5.48
C ALA A 70 0.28 -11.23 -4.43
N MET A 71 -0.01 -10.24 -3.59
CA MET A 71 -1.12 -10.32 -2.64
C MET A 71 -2.48 -10.40 -3.34
N GLN A 72 -2.72 -9.56 -4.34
CA GLN A 72 -3.96 -9.58 -5.14
C GLN A 72 -4.15 -10.93 -5.83
N GLN A 73 -3.10 -11.47 -6.45
CA GLN A 73 -3.13 -12.78 -7.10
C GLN A 73 -3.46 -13.91 -6.12
N CYS A 74 -2.91 -13.85 -4.90
CA CYS A 74 -3.27 -14.80 -3.86
C CYS A 74 -4.75 -14.69 -3.48
N MET A 75 -5.27 -13.49 -3.26
CA MET A 75 -6.68 -13.28 -2.92
C MET A 75 -7.62 -13.85 -3.99
N LEU A 76 -7.25 -13.66 -5.27
CA LEU A 76 -7.98 -14.21 -6.42
C LEU A 76 -7.97 -15.74 -6.47
N ALA A 77 -6.89 -16.38 -6.00
CA ALA A 77 -6.80 -17.83 -5.92
C ALA A 77 -7.57 -18.42 -4.72
N HIS A 78 -7.98 -17.60 -3.75
CA HIS A 78 -8.67 -18.00 -2.53
C HIS A 78 -10.03 -17.29 -2.34
N PRO A 79 -10.94 -17.31 -3.32
CA PRO A 79 -12.18 -16.52 -3.27
C PRO A 79 -13.06 -16.85 -2.06
N ASP A 80 -13.10 -18.11 -1.62
CA ASP A 80 -13.88 -18.52 -0.44
C ASP A 80 -13.38 -17.86 0.86
N ALA A 81 -12.08 -17.62 0.98
CA ALA A 81 -11.49 -16.98 2.15
C ALA A 81 -11.68 -15.45 2.16
N PHE A 82 -12.06 -14.86 1.02
CA PHE A 82 -12.25 -13.43 0.87
C PHE A 82 -13.70 -13.04 0.51
N ALA A 83 -14.63 -14.00 0.53
CA ALA A 83 -16.01 -13.80 0.12
C ALA A 83 -16.76 -12.77 0.98
N GLU A 84 -16.41 -12.65 2.25
CA GLU A 84 -16.97 -11.66 3.18
C GLU A 84 -16.49 -10.22 2.89
N TYR A 85 -15.33 -10.06 2.26
CA TYR A 85 -14.79 -8.77 1.82
C TYR A 85 -15.17 -8.44 0.38
N ALA A 86 -15.70 -9.42 -0.35
CA ALA A 86 -16.24 -9.21 -1.69
C ALA A 86 -17.65 -8.63 -1.54
N GLU A 87 -17.83 -7.36 -1.89
CA GLU A 87 -19.16 -6.77 -2.01
C GLU A 87 -20.01 -7.63 -2.97
N PRO A 88 -21.28 -7.94 -2.63
CA PRO A 88 -22.11 -8.82 -3.42
C PRO A 88 -22.44 -8.16 -4.75
N ALA A 89 -21.60 -8.40 -5.76
CA ALA A 89 -21.93 -8.15 -7.14
C ALA A 89 -23.07 -9.10 -7.51
N ASN A 90 -24.24 -8.53 -7.74
CA ASN A 90 -25.42 -9.21 -8.26
C ASN A 90 -25.07 -9.93 -9.58
N GLY A 91 -24.73 -11.21 -9.48
CA GLY A 91 -24.55 -12.14 -10.61
C GLY A 91 -23.20 -12.01 -11.32
N GLU A 92 -22.47 -13.13 -11.32
CA GLU A 92 -21.23 -13.40 -12.05
C GLU A 92 -19.94 -13.04 -11.30
N ALA A 93 -19.19 -14.10 -10.94
CA ALA A 93 -17.87 -14.01 -10.35
C ALA A 93 -16.92 -13.33 -11.34
N THR A 94 -16.55 -12.09 -11.06
CA THR A 94 -15.34 -11.50 -11.62
C THR A 94 -14.42 -11.10 -10.48
N ALA A 95 -13.21 -11.65 -10.56
CA ALA A 95 -12.00 -11.36 -9.81
C ALA A 95 -12.08 -10.16 -8.84
N ALA A 96 -11.97 -10.44 -7.55
CA ALA A 96 -11.78 -9.44 -6.49
C ALA A 96 -10.62 -8.48 -6.84
N GLY A 97 -10.96 -7.20 -7.04
CA GLY A 97 -10.02 -6.09 -6.99
C GLY A 97 -9.28 -5.77 -8.30
N ALA A 98 -9.98 -5.18 -9.26
CA ALA A 98 -9.34 -4.29 -10.24
C ALA A 98 -9.15 -2.91 -9.59
N ALA A 99 -8.10 -2.74 -8.78
CA ALA A 99 -7.56 -1.42 -8.47
C ALA A 99 -6.49 -1.08 -9.52
N ALA A 100 -6.91 -0.71 -10.72
CA ALA A 100 -6.08 0.07 -11.62
C ALA A 100 -6.25 1.54 -11.22
N GLY A 101 -5.19 2.17 -10.73
CA GLY A 101 -5.17 3.60 -10.44
C GLY A 101 -5.52 4.43 -11.67
N ASP A 102 -6.40 5.41 -11.47
CA ASP A 102 -6.63 6.50 -12.42
C ASP A 102 -5.40 7.43 -12.38
N ALA A 103 -4.43 7.16 -13.25
CA ALA A 103 -3.34 8.08 -13.53
C ALA A 103 -3.85 9.18 -14.48
N SER A 104 -4.45 10.22 -13.91
CA SER A 104 -4.68 11.48 -14.59
C SER A 104 -3.34 12.18 -14.86
N SER A 105 -2.83 12.07 -16.10
CA SER A 105 -1.79 12.97 -16.61
C SER A 105 -2.03 13.32 -18.07
N LYS A 106 -2.85 14.36 -18.30
CA LYS A 106 -2.87 15.09 -19.58
C LYS A 106 -1.76 16.13 -19.56
N GLY A 107 -0.53 15.70 -19.89
CA GLY A 107 0.58 16.57 -20.26
C GLY A 107 0.64 16.75 -21.77
N SER A 108 0.11 17.85 -22.26
CA SER A 108 0.13 18.26 -23.68
C SER A 108 1.56 18.45 -24.21
N VAL A 109 2.05 17.52 -25.04
CA VAL A 109 3.19 17.83 -25.92
C VAL A 109 2.70 18.66 -27.10
N LYS A 110 2.89 19.98 -27.00
CA LYS A 110 2.65 20.92 -28.10
C LYS A 110 3.81 20.79 -29.09
N SER A 111 3.59 20.04 -30.16
CA SER A 111 4.48 19.99 -31.33
C SER A 111 4.53 21.39 -31.96
N ALA A 112 5.67 22.07 -31.83
CA ALA A 112 5.97 23.30 -32.56
C ALA A 112 7.49 23.45 -32.71
N SER A 113 8.00 23.14 -33.91
CA SER A 113 9.25 23.62 -34.52
C SER A 113 9.18 23.12 -35.97
N SER A 114 8.89 23.93 -37.00
CA SER A 114 9.57 25.15 -37.46
C SER A 114 11.09 24.99 -37.49
N GLN A 115 11.59 24.30 -38.52
CA GLN A 115 12.29 24.92 -39.66
C GLN A 115 12.51 23.87 -40.75
#